data_AF-A0A7K0CXI0-F1
#
_entry.id   AF-A0A7K0CXI0-F1
#
_cell.length_a   1.000
_cell.length_b   1.000
_cell.length_c   1.000
_cell.angle_alpha   90.00
_cell.angle_beta   90.00
_cell.angle_gamma   90.00
#
_symmetry.space_group_name_H-M   'P 1'
#
loop_
_entity.id
_entity.type
_entity.pdbx_description
1 polymer ?
#
loop_
_entity_poly.entity_id
_entity_poly.type
_entity_poly.pdbx_seq_one_letter_code
_entity_poly.pdbx_strand_id
1 'polypeptide(L)'
;MTFTVDLENLNKLAKTLHNLANDAANVKGKNPPDPNANDPLLSATAAAQITRDLITGALLPTAKVRLNETGDVMTSVAAQFKSQDDKAADALITLYKNATGDWTPDVSK
;
A
#
# COMPACT_ATOMS: atom_id res chain seq x y z
N MET A 1 -4.81 -16.33 -19.85
CA MET A 1 -3.87 -15.80 -18.85
C MET A 1 -2.81 -16.88 -18.66
N THR A 2 -1.52 -16.55 -18.73
CA THR A 2 -0.42 -17.52 -18.58
C THR A 2 0.40 -17.14 -17.35
N PHE A 3 1.08 -18.11 -16.73
CA PHE A 3 1.83 -17.85 -15.50
C PHE A 3 2.89 -16.77 -15.69
N THR A 4 3.60 -16.78 -16.82
CA THR A 4 4.57 -15.72 -17.17
C THR A 4 3.93 -14.33 -17.23
N VAL A 5 2.73 -14.21 -17.80
CA VAL A 5 1.99 -12.94 -17.84
C VAL A 5 1.60 -12.49 -16.42
N ASP A 6 1.26 -13.43 -15.53
CA ASP A 6 0.94 -13.13 -14.14
C ASP A 6 2.17 -12.61 -13.37
N LEU A 7 3.36 -13.20 -13.59
CA LEU A 7 4.60 -12.70 -13.00
C LEU A 7 4.99 -11.30 -13.52
N GLU A 8 4.74 -11.02 -14.80
CA GLU A 8 4.92 -9.67 -15.34
C GLU A 8 3.95 -8.67 -14.72
N ASN A 9 2.70 -9.08 -14.52
CA ASN A 9 1.68 -8.25 -13.87
C ASN A 9 2.04 -7.97 -12.41
N LEU A 10 2.56 -8.96 -11.66
CA LEU A 10 3.06 -8.74 -10.30
C LEU A 10 4.16 -7.68 -10.26
N ASN A 11 5.13 -7.72 -11.19
CA ASN A 11 6.18 -6.71 -11.27
C ASN A 11 5.65 -5.30 -11.59
N LYS A 12 4.62 -5.20 -12.45
CA LYS A 12 3.96 -3.92 -12.75
C LYS A 12 3.24 -3.38 -11.53
N LEU A 13 2.47 -4.23 -10.84
CA LEU A 13 1.74 -3.86 -9.64
C LEU A 13 2.69 -3.47 -8.50
N ALA A 14 3.80 -4.17 -8.32
CA ALA A 14 4.84 -3.82 -7.35
C ALA A 14 5.32 -2.37 -7.53
N LYS A 15 5.66 -2.00 -8.76
CA LYS A 15 6.06 -0.62 -9.10
C LYS A 15 4.95 0.39 -8.80
N THR A 16 3.70 0.05 -9.12
CA THR A 16 2.55 0.90 -8.78
C THR A 16 2.44 1.11 -7.28
N LEU A 17 2.61 0.07 -6.46
CA LEU A 17 2.56 0.17 -5.01
C LEU A 17 3.71 1.02 -4.44
N HIS A 18 4.93 0.85 -4.95
CA HIS A 18 6.07 1.70 -4.56
C HIS A 18 5.84 3.17 -4.92
N ASN A 19 5.25 3.45 -6.09
CA ASN A 19 4.89 4.81 -6.48
C ASN A 19 3.81 5.38 -5.56
N LEU A 20 2.75 4.62 -5.25
CA LEU A 20 1.71 5.03 -4.31
C LEU A 20 2.27 5.24 -2.90
N ALA A 21 3.26 4.46 -2.47
CA ALA A 21 3.94 4.68 -1.20
C ALA A 21 4.68 6.02 -1.17
N ASN A 22 5.33 6.37 -2.28
CA ASN A 22 5.96 7.68 -2.44
C ASN A 22 4.92 8.81 -2.46
N ASP A 23 3.80 8.62 -3.15
CA ASP A 23 2.71 9.60 -3.18
C ASP A 23 2.13 9.80 -1.77
N ALA A 24 1.85 8.72 -1.03
CA ALA A 24 1.38 8.75 0.35
C ALA A 24 2.33 9.53 1.27
N ALA A 25 3.64 9.35 1.11
CA ALA A 25 4.66 10.09 1.86
C ALA A 25 4.66 11.60 1.57
N ASN A 26 4.16 11.98 0.40
CA ASN A 26 4.16 13.35 -0.10
C ASN A 26 2.78 14.02 -0.06
N VAL A 27 1.75 13.34 0.46
CA VAL A 27 0.43 13.94 0.66
C VAL A 27 0.57 15.13 1.61
N LYS A 28 0.20 16.31 1.09
CA LYS A 28 0.14 17.56 1.86
C LYS A 28 -1.30 18.07 1.84
N GLY A 29 -1.80 18.45 3.01
CA GLY A 29 -3.03 19.23 3.09
C GLY A 29 -2.85 20.54 2.33
N LYS A 30 -3.85 20.95 1.54
CA LYS A 30 -3.80 22.22 0.80
C LYS A 30 -3.71 23.41 1.76
N ASN A 31 -4.45 23.33 2.88
CA ASN A 31 -4.45 24.27 3.99
C ASN A 31 -4.66 23.46 5.29
N PRO A 32 -3.63 22.78 5.80
CA PRO A 32 -3.80 22.01 7.02
C PRO A 32 -4.05 22.98 8.18
N PRO A 33 -5.04 22.71 9.05
CA PRO A 33 -5.26 23.52 10.24
C PRO A 33 -4.02 23.46 11.16
N ASP A 34 -3.61 24.62 11.71
CA ASP A 34 -2.47 24.70 12.62
C ASP A 34 -2.89 24.27 14.02
N PRO A 35 -2.34 23.16 14.56
CA PRO A 35 -2.70 22.68 15.89
C PRO A 35 -2.21 23.56 17.03
N ASN A 36 -1.38 24.58 16.75
CA ASN A 36 -0.91 25.56 17.72
C ASN A 36 -1.58 26.93 17.54
N ALA A 37 -2.48 27.08 16.57
CA ALA A 37 -3.23 28.32 16.39
C ALA A 37 -4.12 28.58 17.61
N ASN A 38 -4.15 29.83 18.06
CA ASN A 38 -5.00 30.25 19.16
C ASN A 38 -6.42 30.51 18.65
N ASP A 39 -7.14 29.44 18.32
CA ASP A 39 -8.48 29.49 17.73
C ASP A 39 -9.56 29.55 18.85
N PRO A 40 -10.52 30.49 18.78
CA PRO A 40 -11.63 30.54 19.74
C PRO A 40 -12.53 29.30 19.67
N LEU A 41 -12.50 28.53 18.59
CA LEU A 41 -13.26 27.29 18.43
C LEU A 41 -12.41 26.07 18.81
N LEU A 42 -12.74 25.44 19.94
CA LEU A 42 -12.09 24.21 20.39
C LEU A 42 -12.17 23.06 19.36
N SER A 43 -13.23 23.02 18.56
CA SER A 43 -13.39 22.04 17.48
C SER A 43 -12.37 22.19 16.37
N ALA A 44 -11.95 23.43 16.05
CA ALA A 44 -10.91 23.68 15.06
C ALA A 44 -9.54 23.18 15.56
N THR A 45 -9.23 23.44 16.83
CA THR A 45 -8.01 22.92 17.48
C THR A 45 -8.00 21.39 17.51
N ALA A 46 -9.12 20.75 17.88
CA ALA A 46 -9.23 19.29 17.89
C ALA A 46 -9.05 18.68 16.49
N ALA A 47 -9.67 19.27 15.46
CA ALA A 47 -9.50 18.82 14.07
C ALA A 47 -8.04 18.94 13.62
N ALA A 48 -7.34 19.99 14.05
CA ALA A 48 -5.91 20.17 13.77
C ALA A 48 -5.03 19.11 14.43
N GLN A 49 -5.32 18.78 15.68
CA GLN A 49 -4.62 17.71 16.41
C GLN A 49 -4.86 16.34 15.76
N ILE A 50 -6.10 16.01 15.40
CA ILE A 50 -6.41 14.76 14.67
C ILE A 50 -5.66 14.70 13.34
N THR A 51 -5.64 15.81 12.59
CA THR A 51 -4.93 15.87 11.31
C THR A 51 -3.44 15.59 11.49
N ARG A 52 -2.81 16.25 12.47
CA ARG A 52 -1.39 16.05 12.77
C ARG A 52 -1.11 14.63 13.26
N ASP A 53 -1.80 14.18 14.30
CA ASP A 53 -1.43 12.96 15.02
C ASP A 53 -1.87 11.70 14.28
N LEU A 54 -3.14 11.67 13.85
CA LEU A 54 -3.71 10.50 13.19
C LEU A 54 -3.35 10.47 11.72
N ILE A 55 -3.65 11.52 10.96
CA ILE A 55 -3.50 11.49 9.49
C ILE A 55 -2.02 11.54 9.11
N THR A 56 -1.32 12.60 9.53
CA THR A 56 0.09 12.82 9.15
C THR A 56 1.06 11.99 9.97
N GLY A 57 0.80 11.81 11.27
CA GLY A 57 1.70 11.12 12.19
C GLY A 57 1.61 9.60 12.15
N ALA A 58 0.43 9.04 11.83
CA ALA A 58 0.21 7.60 11.89
C ALA A 58 -0.23 6.99 10.55
N LEU A 59 -1.32 7.47 9.95
CA LEU A 59 -1.94 6.82 8.79
C LEU A 59 -1.10 6.92 7.52
N LEU A 60 -0.60 8.11 7.15
CA LEU A 60 0.23 8.27 5.95
C LEU A 60 1.56 7.49 6.04
N PRO A 61 2.32 7.54 7.15
CA PRO A 61 3.50 6.71 7.33
C PRO A 61 3.19 5.21 7.28
N THR A 62 2.10 4.78 7.93
CA THR A 62 1.70 3.36 7.93
C THR A 62 1.31 2.90 6.52
N ALA A 63 0.56 3.70 5.78
CA ALA A 63 0.19 3.41 4.40
C ALA A 63 1.43 3.25 3.52
N LYS A 64 2.40 4.18 3.63
CA LYS A 64 3.69 4.08 2.92
C LYS A 64 4.38 2.74 3.21
N VAL A 65 4.51 2.36 4.48
CA VAL A 65 5.17 1.12 4.89
C VAL A 65 4.46 -0.08 4.30
N ARG A 66 3.13 -0.18 4.45
CA ARG A 66 2.35 -1.32 3.95
C ARG A 66 2.37 -1.45 2.43
N LEU A 67 2.31 -0.34 1.71
CA LEU A 67 2.40 -0.31 0.26
C LEU A 67 3.78 -0.78 -0.22
N ASN A 68 4.86 -0.33 0.43
CA ASN A 68 6.21 -0.80 0.13
C ASN A 68 6.40 -2.28 0.43
N GLU A 69 6.01 -2.73 1.63
CA GLU A 69 6.10 -4.14 2.03
C GLU A 69 5.37 -5.05 1.04
N THR A 70 4.16 -4.67 0.63
CA THR A 70 3.39 -5.44 -0.35
C THR A 70 4.05 -5.45 -1.72
N GLY A 71 4.59 -4.31 -2.19
CA GLY A 71 5.34 -4.24 -3.44
C GLY A 71 6.64 -5.06 -3.43
N ASP A 72 7.33 -5.10 -2.29
CA ASP A 72 8.53 -5.92 -2.10
C ASP A 72 8.19 -7.41 -2.14
N VAL A 73 7.09 -7.82 -1.51
CA VAL A 73 6.59 -9.20 -1.60
C VAL A 73 6.24 -9.56 -3.04
N MET A 74 5.52 -8.71 -3.78
CA MET A 74 5.20 -8.95 -5.20
C MET A 74 6.47 -9.13 -6.04
N THR A 75 7.48 -8.28 -5.83
CA THR A 75 8.78 -8.37 -6.52
C THR A 75 9.50 -9.68 -6.19
N SER A 76 9.55 -10.04 -4.90
CA SER A 76 10.19 -11.26 -4.41
C SER A 76 9.53 -12.51 -4.97
N VAL A 77 8.19 -12.57 -4.94
CA VAL A 77 7.41 -13.68 -5.49
C VAL A 77 7.64 -13.79 -6.99
N ALA A 78 7.57 -12.69 -7.73
CA ALA A 78 7.80 -12.72 -9.18
C ALA A 78 9.22 -13.21 -9.53
N ALA A 79 10.23 -12.83 -8.74
CA ALA A 79 11.60 -13.30 -8.92
C ALA A 79 11.75 -14.79 -8.59
N GLN A 80 11.16 -15.26 -7.50
CA GLN A 80 11.23 -16.66 -7.05
C GLN A 80 10.61 -17.63 -8.05
N PHE A 81 9.56 -17.21 -8.75
CA PHE A 81 8.79 -18.06 -9.65
C PHE A 81 9.13 -17.87 -11.13
N LYS A 82 10.08 -16.98 -11.48
CA LYS A 82 10.41 -16.61 -12.88
C LYS A 82 10.75 -17.79 -13.80
N SER A 83 11.28 -18.89 -13.26
CA SER A 83 11.66 -20.09 -14.01
C SER A 83 10.78 -21.30 -13.72
N GLN A 84 9.67 -21.12 -13.00
CA GLN A 84 8.72 -22.20 -12.67
C GLN A 84 7.71 -22.39 -13.81
N ASP A 85 7.11 -23.58 -13.88
CA ASP A 85 6.02 -23.86 -14.83
C ASP A 85 4.65 -23.40 -14.30
N ASP A 86 3.62 -23.48 -15.14
CA ASP A 86 2.25 -23.06 -14.80
C ASP A 86 1.67 -23.81 -13.58
N LYS A 87 2.22 -24.96 -13.18
CA LYS A 87 1.74 -25.73 -12.01
C LYS A 87 2.14 -25.10 -10.68
N ALA A 88 3.03 -24.10 -10.71
CA ALA A 88 3.47 -23.38 -9.52
C ALA A 88 2.51 -22.26 -9.08
N ALA A 89 1.42 -22.02 -9.82
CA ALA A 89 0.44 -20.97 -9.54
C ALA A 89 -0.19 -21.06 -8.14
N ASP A 90 -0.57 -22.25 -7.68
CA ASP A 90 -1.17 -22.42 -6.36
C ASP A 90 -0.18 -22.07 -5.24
N ALA A 91 1.08 -22.50 -5.40
CA ALA A 91 2.15 -22.19 -4.44
C ALA A 91 2.44 -20.69 -4.39
N LEU A 92 2.39 -20.00 -5.54
CA LEU A 92 2.50 -18.54 -5.63
C LEU A 92 1.37 -17.85 -4.85
N ILE A 93 0.11 -18.26 -5.07
CA ILE A 93 -1.06 -17.67 -4.40
C ILE A 93 -0.97 -17.86 -2.89
N THR A 94 -0.62 -19.07 -2.44
CA THR A 94 -0.44 -19.37 -1.01
C THR A 94 0.66 -18.50 -0.39
N LEU A 95 1.82 -18.41 -1.03
CA LEU A 95 2.92 -17.60 -0.51
C LEU A 95 2.54 -16.11 -0.44
N TYR A 96 1.91 -15.59 -1.48
CA TYR A 96 1.49 -14.20 -1.54
C TYR A 96 0.47 -13.86 -0.44
N LYS A 97 -0.55 -14.71 -0.22
CA LYS A 97 -1.54 -14.52 0.85
C LYS A 97 -0.94 -14.60 2.24
N ASN A 98 -0.04 -15.56 2.48
CA ASN A 98 0.63 -15.69 3.77
C ASN A 98 1.44 -14.43 4.13
N ALA A 99 2.02 -13.76 3.14
CA ALA A 99 2.84 -12.58 3.34
C ALA A 99 2.04 -11.26 3.42
N THR A 100 0.91 -11.17 2.71
CA THR A 100 0.16 -9.91 2.54
C THR A 100 -1.22 -9.90 3.18
N GLY A 101 -1.64 -11.02 3.76
CA GLY A 101 -2.97 -11.23 4.31
C GLY A 101 -3.95 -11.86 3.33
N ASP A 102 -5.17 -12.12 3.80
CA ASP A 102 -6.22 -12.70 2.98
C ASP A 102 -6.83 -11.66 2.05
N TRP A 103 -6.34 -11.63 0.81
CA TRP A 103 -6.98 -10.91 -0.28
C TRP A 103 -8.01 -11.82 -0.95
N THR A 104 -9.28 -11.44 -0.88
CA THR A 104 -10.35 -12.03 -1.69
C THR A 104 -10.35 -11.34 -3.05
N PRO A 105 -10.12 -12.06 -4.17
CA PRO A 105 -10.28 -11.48 -5.49
C PRO A 105 -11.71 -10.96 -5.63
N ASP A 106 -11.88 -9.74 -6.16
CA ASP A 106 -13.19 -9.30 -6.63
C ASP A 106 -13.58 -10.15 -7.85
N VAL A 107 -14.71 -10.85 -7.75
CA VAL A 107 -15.24 -11.75 -8.78
C VAL A 107 -16.32 -11.09 -9.63
N SER A 108 -16.55 -9.78 -9.46
CA SER A 108 -17.42 -9.03 -10.36
C SER A 108 -16.80 -8.96 -11.76
N LYS A 109 -17.60 -9.40 -12.74
CA LYS A 109 -17.23 -9.52 -14.16
C LYS A 109 -17.52 -8.24 -14.92
#